data_AF-A0A2H0J590-F1
#
_entry.id   AF-A0A2H0J590-F1
#
_cell.length_a   1.000
_cell.length_b   1.000
_cell.length_c   1.000
_cell.angle_alpha   90.00
_cell.angle_beta   90.00
_cell.angle_gamma   90.00
#
_symmetry.space_group_name_H-M   'P 1'
#
loop_
_entity.id
_entity.type
_entity.pdbx_description
1 polymer ?
#
loop_
_entity_poly.entity_id
_entity_poly.type
_entity_poly.pdbx_seq_one_letter_code
_entity_poly.pdbx_strand_id
1 'polypeptide(L)'
;MAARAEDYRWSSAAAHCGLHLDPLINPDSPRQQQLATVANWSNWLAQVDDAHALNTLRLHANKGLPCGDERFVVKLSGMAGRSLEPKPRGRPRMQMEEKG
;
A
#
# COMPACT_ATOMS: atom_id res chain seq x y z
N MET A 1 18.22 -5.31 2.05
CA MET A 1 17.47 -4.09 2.42
C MET A 1 18.37 -2.90 2.08
N ALA A 2 17.83 -1.80 1.54
CA ALA A 2 18.62 -0.60 1.22
C ALA A 2 18.57 0.39 2.40
N ALA A 3 19.63 1.17 2.59
CA ALA A 3 19.70 2.16 3.67
C ALA A 3 18.86 3.41 3.37
N ARG A 4 18.86 3.84 2.09
CA ARG A 4 18.00 4.90 1.58
C ARG A 4 17.07 4.34 0.50
N ALA A 5 15.95 5.00 0.27
CA ALA A 5 14.98 4.56 -0.72
C ALA A 5 15.57 4.58 -2.15
N GLU A 6 16.34 5.62 -2.48
CA GLU A 6 17.01 5.79 -3.77
C GLU A 6 18.11 4.76 -4.05
N ASP A 7 18.63 4.06 -3.03
CA ASP A 7 19.61 3.00 -3.22
C ASP A 7 18.95 1.65 -3.58
N TYR A 8 17.62 1.57 -3.53
CA TYR A 8 16.90 0.33 -3.79
C TYR A 8 16.78 0.07 -5.30
N ARG A 9 17.63 -0.83 -5.80
CA ARG A 9 17.77 -1.21 -7.22
C ARG A 9 16.45 -1.55 -7.94
N TRP A 10 15.47 -2.10 -7.24
CA TRP A 10 14.19 -2.52 -7.81
C TRP A 10 13.08 -1.48 -7.62
N SER A 11 13.44 -0.19 -7.68
CA SER A 11 12.49 0.92 -7.66
C SER A 11 12.94 2.04 -8.59
N SER A 12 11.99 2.91 -8.97
CA SER A 12 12.27 4.14 -9.70
C SER A 12 12.77 5.29 -8.81
N ALA A 13 12.98 5.06 -7.51
CA ALA A 13 13.32 6.11 -6.55
C ALA A 13 14.60 6.87 -6.94
N ALA A 14 15.64 6.16 -7.40
CA ALA A 14 16.87 6.78 -7.89
C ALA A 14 16.61 7.77 -9.04
N ALA A 15 15.70 7.43 -9.95
CA ALA A 15 15.37 8.27 -11.09
C ALA A 15 14.56 9.50 -10.71
N HIS A 16 13.59 9.35 -9.80
CA HIS A 16 12.86 10.51 -9.25
C HIS A 16 13.75 11.43 -8.41
N CYS A 17 14.78 10.88 -7.76
CA CYS A 17 15.82 11.65 -7.06
C CYS A 17 16.86 12.27 -8.01
N GLY A 18 16.79 12.03 -9.33
CA GLY A 18 17.73 12.56 -10.31
C GLY A 18 19.12 11.90 -10.29
N LEU A 19 19.27 10.77 -9.60
CA LEU A 19 20.55 10.04 -9.48
C LEU A 19 20.81 9.09 -10.66
N HIS A 20 19.76 8.73 -11.40
CA HIS A 20 19.84 7.80 -12.52
C HIS A 20 18.81 8.15 -13.60
N LEU A 21 19.20 8.09 -14.87
CA LEU A 21 18.24 8.17 -15.96
C LEU A 21 17.71 6.76 -16.26
N ASP A 22 16.43 6.51 -16.00
CA ASP A 22 15.81 5.21 -16.26
C ASP A 22 15.03 5.22 -17.58
N PRO A 23 15.45 4.45 -18.61
CA PRO A 23 14.78 4.42 -19.91
C PRO A 23 13.36 3.84 -19.87
N LEU A 24 12.97 3.18 -18.77
CA LEU A 24 11.61 2.66 -18.57
C LEU A 24 10.62 3.75 -18.16
N ILE A 25 11.10 4.94 -17.75
CA ILE A 25 10.25 6.05 -17.34
C ILE A 25 9.92 6.91 -18.55
N ASN A 26 8.64 7.00 -18.89
CA ASN A 26 8.15 7.92 -19.91
C ASN A 26 7.96 9.32 -19.30
N PRO A 27 8.81 10.31 -19.66
CA PRO A 27 8.73 11.67 -19.12
C PRO A 27 7.43 12.39 -19.47
N ASP A 28 6.83 12.06 -20.62
CA ASP A 28 5.64 12.73 -21.14
C ASP A 28 4.33 12.13 -20.60
N SER A 29 4.41 11.07 -19.79
CA SER A 29 3.22 10.44 -19.23
C SER A 29 2.52 11.36 -18.22
N PRO A 30 1.16 11.38 -18.16
CA PRO A 30 0.43 12.16 -17.16
C PRO A 30 0.86 11.84 -15.72
N ARG A 31 1.19 10.57 -15.46
CA ARG A 31 1.72 10.13 -14.16
C ARG A 31 3.04 10.84 -13.83
N GLN A 32 3.96 10.94 -14.79
CA GLN A 32 5.24 11.58 -14.54
C GLN A 32 5.08 13.09 -14.32
N GLN A 33 4.16 13.74 -15.04
CA GLN A 33 3.83 15.14 -14.80
C GLN A 33 3.30 15.38 -13.38
N GLN A 34 2.46 14.47 -12.86
CA GLN A 34 1.99 14.52 -11.47
C GLN A 34 3.13 14.29 -10.47
N LEU A 35 4.00 13.32 -10.72
CA LEU A 35 5.14 13.02 -9.84
C LEU A 35 6.20 14.13 -9.85
N ALA A 36 6.31 14.90 -10.94
CA ALA A 36 7.19 16.05 -11.05
C ALA A 36 6.79 17.22 -10.13
N THR A 37 5.58 17.19 -9.54
CA THR A 37 5.16 18.20 -8.55
C THR A 37 5.87 18.05 -7.20
N VAL A 38 6.49 16.90 -6.93
CA VAL A 38 7.28 16.67 -5.72
C VAL A 38 8.65 17.32 -5.92
N ALA A 39 8.90 18.41 -5.19
CA ALA A 39 10.12 19.21 -5.36
C ALA A 39 11.42 18.50 -4.94
N ASN A 40 11.37 17.66 -3.91
CA ASN A 40 12.55 16.94 -3.42
C ASN A 40 12.16 15.52 -2.99
N TRP A 41 12.36 14.58 -3.91
CA TRP A 41 12.06 13.16 -3.69
C TRP A 41 12.90 12.54 -2.58
N SER A 42 14.20 12.86 -2.49
CA SER A 42 15.08 12.28 -1.47
C SER A 42 14.63 12.66 -0.06
N ASN A 43 14.23 13.92 0.16
CA ASN A 43 13.69 14.36 1.44
C ASN A 43 12.30 13.74 1.72
N TRP A 44 11.42 13.72 0.72
CA TRP A 44 10.10 13.12 0.87
C TRP A 44 10.17 11.63 1.25
N LEU A 45 11.06 10.86 0.60
CA LEU A 45 11.27 9.44 0.87
C LEU A 45 11.97 9.17 2.22
N ALA A 46 12.66 10.15 2.79
CA ALA A 46 13.32 10.03 4.09
C ALA A 46 12.37 10.27 5.27
N GLN A 47 11.11 10.68 5.01
CA GLN A 47 10.13 10.90 6.06
C GLN A 47 9.76 9.58 6.74
N VAL A 48 9.54 9.64 8.05
CA VAL A 48 9.10 8.48 8.82
C VAL A 48 7.60 8.28 8.60
N ASP A 49 7.24 7.12 8.08
CA ASP A 49 5.85 6.71 7.96
C ASP A 49 5.20 6.48 9.33
N ASP A 50 3.90 6.74 9.40
CA ASP A 50 3.11 6.39 10.58
C ASP A 50 3.10 4.87 10.83
N ALA A 51 3.54 4.47 12.02
CA ALA A 51 3.67 3.06 12.38
C ALA A 51 2.33 2.33 12.38
N HIS A 52 1.23 3.01 12.73
CA HIS A 52 -0.10 2.41 12.73
C HIS A 52 -0.58 2.15 11.30
N ALA A 53 -0.46 3.12 10.41
CA ALA A 53 -0.76 2.98 8.99
C ALA A 53 0.07 1.86 8.32
N LEU A 54 1.38 1.80 8.61
CA LEU A 54 2.26 0.74 8.09
C LEU A 54 1.83 -0.66 8.55
N ASN A 55 1.45 -0.81 9.82
CA ASN A 55 0.99 -2.10 10.34
C ASN A 55 -0.33 -2.53 9.69
N THR A 56 -1.24 -1.58 9.48
CA THR A 56 -2.50 -1.82 8.76
C THR A 56 -2.25 -2.24 7.31
N LEU A 57 -1.34 -1.55 6.60
CA LEU A 57 -0.96 -1.89 5.23
C LEU A 57 -0.37 -3.30 5.15
N ARG A 58 0.58 -3.63 6.04
CA ARG A 58 1.21 -4.97 6.10
C ARG A 58 0.19 -6.07 6.40
N LEU A 59 -0.74 -5.83 7.33
CA LEU A 59 -1.79 -6.79 7.66
C LEU A 59 -2.65 -7.12 6.44
N HIS A 60 -3.11 -6.09 5.73
CA HIS A 60 -3.95 -6.28 4.55
C HIS A 60 -3.17 -6.90 3.39
N ALA A 61 -1.96 -6.42 3.10
CA ALA A 61 -1.11 -6.97 2.04
C ALA A 61 -0.80 -8.46 2.23
N ASN A 62 -0.42 -8.86 3.46
CA ASN A 62 -0.13 -10.27 3.78
C ASN A 62 -1.35 -11.19 3.66
N LYS A 63 -2.57 -10.64 3.78
CA LYS A 63 -3.82 -11.40 3.64
C LYS A 63 -4.45 -11.29 2.25
N GLY A 64 -3.83 -10.54 1.33
CA GLY A 64 -4.43 -10.22 0.02
C GLY A 64 -5.75 -9.48 0.14
N LEU A 65 -5.89 -8.62 1.16
CA LEU A 65 -7.07 -7.82 1.43
C LEU A 65 -6.86 -6.36 0.97
N PRO A 66 -7.93 -5.66 0.57
CA PRO A 66 -7.86 -4.24 0.27
C PRO A 66 -7.48 -3.41 1.51
N CYS A 67 -6.68 -2.37 1.32
CA CYS A 67 -6.37 -1.37 2.34
C CYS A 67 -7.06 -0.06 1.93
N GLY A 68 -8.19 0.26 2.54
CA GLY A 68 -8.99 1.44 2.23
C GLY A 68 -10.09 1.65 3.28
N ASP A 69 -10.91 2.67 3.08
CA ASP A 69 -12.06 2.92 3.96
C ASP A 69 -13.14 1.84 3.84
N GLU A 70 -14.05 1.81 4.81
CA GLU A 70 -15.13 0.82 4.87
C GLU A 70 -16.01 0.84 3.61
N ARG A 71 -16.33 2.03 3.08
CA ARG A 71 -17.17 2.16 1.87
C ARG A 71 -16.48 1.56 0.65
N PHE A 72 -15.17 1.78 0.53
CA PHE A 72 -14.33 1.19 -0.50
C PHE A 72 -14.30 -0.34 -0.39
N VAL A 73 -14.10 -0.88 0.81
CA VAL A 73 -14.04 -2.34 1.05
C VAL A 73 -15.40 -3.00 0.78
N VAL A 74 -16.51 -2.39 1.21
CA VAL A 74 -17.87 -2.88 0.94
C VAL A 74 -18.15 -2.92 -0.55
N LYS A 75 -17.83 -1.82 -1.27
CA LYS A 75 -17.98 -1.76 -2.73
C LYS A 75 -17.17 -2.86 -3.43
N LEU A 76 -15.91 -3.04 -3.03
CA LEU A 76 -15.04 -4.04 -3.63
C LEU A 76 -15.50 -5.48 -3.30
N SER A 77 -16.02 -5.70 -2.09
CA SER A 77 -16.60 -6.99 -1.69
C SER A 77 -17.81 -7.35 -2.54
N GLY A 78 -18.67 -6.36 -2.85
CA GLY A 78 -19.80 -6.53 -3.76
C GLY A 78 -19.35 -6.93 -5.18
N MET A 79 -18.31 -6.29 -5.71
CA MET A 79 -17.74 -6.64 -7.02
C MET A 79 -17.08 -8.02 -7.03
N ALA A 80 -16.43 -8.41 -5.93
CA ALA A 80 -15.73 -9.68 -5.81
C ALA A 80 -16.64 -10.87 -5.48
N GLY A 81 -17.90 -10.63 -5.10
CA GLY A 81 -18.85 -11.68 -4.68
C GLY A 81 -18.46 -12.39 -3.38
N ARG A 82 -17.57 -11.80 -2.56
CA ARG A 82 -17.13 -12.35 -1.28
C ARG A 82 -16.77 -11.23 -0.31
N SER A 83 -16.87 -11.49 0.99
CA SER A 83 -16.39 -10.54 2.01
C SER A 83 -14.87 -10.38 1.93
N LEU A 84 -14.41 -9.14 1.82
CA LEU A 84 -13.00 -8.75 1.84
C LEU A 84 -12.58 -8.11 3.17
N GLU A 85 -13.36 -8.34 4.23
CA GLU A 85 -13.04 -7.85 5.56
C GLU A 85 -12.04 -8.75 6.29
N PRO A 86 -11.14 -8.17 7.09
CA PRO A 86 -10.21 -8.95 7.90
C PRO A 86 -10.96 -9.73 8.99
N LYS A 87 -10.98 -11.05 8.86
CA LYS A 87 -11.52 -11.94 9.90
C LYS A 87 -10.49 -12.23 11.00
N PRO A 88 -10.94 -12.48 12.25
CA PRO A 88 -10.09 -13.00 13.31
C PRO A 88 -9.38 -14.29 12.87
N ARG A 89 -8.16 -14.51 13.34
CA ARG A 89 -7.42 -15.74 13.07
C ARG A 89 -8.04 -16.89 13.89
N GLY A 90 -8.25 -18.04 13.26
CA GLY A 90 -8.71 -19.27 13.91
C GLY A 90 -10.16 -19.62 13.62
N ARG A 91 -10.59 -20.78 14.15
CA ARG A 91 -11.98 -21.26 14.02
C ARG A 91 -12.92 -20.26 14.71
N PRO A 92 -14.05 -19.87 14.08
CA PRO A 92 -15.10 -19.13 14.77
C PRO A 92 -15.48 -19.83 16.07
N ARG A 93 -15.59 -19.07 17.17
CA ARG A 93 -16.08 -19.65 18.42
C ARG A 93 -17.50 -20.15 18.20
N MET A 94 -17.79 -21.37 18.64
CA MET A 94 -19.14 -21.91 18.61
C MET A 94 -19.96 -21.08 19.60
N GLN A 95 -20.95 -20.33 19.11
CA GLN A 95 -21.93 -19.70 19.98
C GLN A 95 -22.81 -20.84 20.51
N MET A 96 -22.74 -21.11 21.81
CA MET A 96 -23.74 -21.96 22.46
C MET A 96 -25.04 -21.14 22.46
N GLU A 97 -26.02 -21.56 21.66
CA GLU A 97 -27.37 -21.06 21.80
C GLU A 97 -27.91 -21.56 23.15
N GLU A 98 -28.08 -20.62 24.07
CA GLU A 98 -28.79 -20.84 25.33
C GLU A 98 -30.26 -21.06 24.98
N LYS A 99 -30.65 -22.34 24.81
CA LYS A 99 -32.05 -22.72 24.70
C LYS A 99 -32.68 -22.60 26.09
N GLY A 100 -33.38 -21.48 26.30
CA GLY A 100 -34.39 -21.34 27.35
C GLY A 100 -35.65 -22.11 27.02
#